data_AF-A0A9W6Y8U4-F1
#
_entry.id   AF-A0A9W6Y8U4-F1
#
_cell.length_a   1.000
_cell.length_b   1.000
_cell.length_c   1.000
_cell.angle_alpha   90.00
_cell.angle_beta   90.00
_cell.angle_gamma   90.00
#
_symmetry.space_group_name_H-M   'P 1'
#
loop_
_entity.id
_entity.type
_entity.pdbx_description
1 polymer ?
#
loop_
_entity_poly.entity_id
_entity_poly.type
_entity_poly.pdbx_seq_one_letter_code
_entity_poly.pdbx_strand_id
1 'polypeptide(L)' 'MRPMMPGETYANFAADLRVVVGRNNVSKQVLLTQFYRCLDKTTRKLVRQELMPKTLEEAVNKGTEIDDPIDNVV' A
#
# COMPACT_ATOMS: atom_id res chain seq x y z
N MET A 1 -7.02 9.20 -9.73
CA MET A 1 -6.09 8.09 -9.45
C MET A 1 -6.85 6.79 -9.65
N ARG A 2 -6.24 5.79 -10.27
CA ARG A 2 -6.89 4.49 -10.48
C ARG A 2 -6.98 3.72 -9.16
N PRO A 3 -8.05 2.93 -8.91
CA PRO A 3 -8.04 1.94 -7.85
C PRO A 3 -7.01 0.84 -8.14
N MET A 4 -6.53 0.15 -7.11
CA MET A 4 -5.67 -1.02 -7.26
C MET A 4 -6.46 -2.14 -7.95
N MET A 5 -5.87 -2.77 -8.96
CA MET A 5 -6.55 -3.82 -9.73
C MET A 5 -6.45 -5.17 -9.01
N PRO A 6 -7.46 -6.05 -9.11
CA PRO A 6 -7.37 -7.41 -8.59
C PRO A 6 -6.17 -8.16 -9.23
N GLY A 7 -5.29 -8.74 -8.40
CA GLY A 7 -4.07 -9.44 -8.86
C GLY A 7 -2.87 -8.54 -9.16
N GLU A 8 -3.00 -7.22 -9.02
CA GLU A 8 -1.86 -6.30 -9.05
C GLU A 8 -1.08 -6.39 -7.73
N THR A 9 0.26 -6.36 -7.79
CA THR A 9 1.08 -6.35 -6.56
C THR A 9 1.11 -4.96 -5.93
N TYR A 10 1.18 -4.89 -4.59
CA TYR A 10 1.29 -3.60 -3.88
C TYR A 10 2.51 -2.78 -4.33
N ALA A 11 3.61 -3.44 -4.69
CA ALA A 11 4.82 -2.81 -5.20
C ALA A 11 4.60 -2.14 -6.57
N ASN A 12 3.93 -2.81 -7.51
CA ASN A 12 3.61 -2.23 -8.82
C ASN A 12 2.65 -1.04 -8.68
N PHE A 13 1.62 -1.17 -7.84
CA PHE A 13 0.69 -0.08 -7.58
C PHE A 13 1.40 1.13 -6.95
N ALA A 14 2.32 0.91 -6.00
CA ALA A 14 3.10 1.96 -5.38
C ALA A 14 4.11 2.63 -6.33
N ALA A 15 4.68 1.89 -7.27
CA ALA A 15 5.55 2.44 -8.32
C ALA A 15 4.77 3.41 -9.23
N ASP A 16 3.58 3.02 -9.68
CA ASP A 16 2.70 3.88 -10.47
C ASP A 16 2.27 5.12 -9.67
N LEU A 17 2.00 4.96 -8.37
CA LEU A 17 1.72 6.08 -7.48
C LEU A 17 2.90 7.07 -7.41
N ARG A 18 4.14 6.57 -7.30
CA ARG A 18 5.37 7.39 -7.29
C ARG A 18 5.58 8.12 -8.61
N VAL A 19 5.27 7.51 -9.76
CA VAL A 19 5.39 8.16 -11.08
C VAL A 19 4.39 9.31 -11.22
N VAL A 20 3.14 9.10 -10.82
CA VAL A 20 2.08 10.13 -10.89
C VAL A 20 2.40 11.31 -9.95
N VAL A 21 2.92 11.02 -8.75
CA VAL A 21 3.18 12.01 -7.72
C VAL A 21 4.56 12.68 -7.85
N GLY A 22 5.58 11.98 -8.37
CA GLY A 22 6.95 12.48 -8.53
C GLY A 22 7.06 13.71 -9.43
N ARG A 23 6.08 13.95 -10.30
CA ARG A 23 5.95 15.18 -11.09
C ARG A 23 5.59 16.42 -10.26
N ASN A 24 5.08 16.27 -9.04
CA ASN A 24 4.54 17.37 -8.22
C ASN A 24 5.24 17.55 -6.85
N ASN A 25 6.37 16.89 -6.61
CA ASN A 25 7.18 17.03 -5.37
C ASN A 25 6.33 16.99 -4.08
N VAL A 26 5.51 15.94 -3.97
CA VAL A 26 4.48 15.85 -2.93
C VAL A 26 5.03 15.12 -1.70
N SER A 27 4.67 15.58 -0.49
CA SER A 27 5.13 14.98 0.77
C SER A 27 4.81 13.49 0.87
N LYS A 28 5.73 12.71 1.44
CA LYS A 28 5.58 11.26 1.71
C LYS A 28 4.28 10.93 2.46
N GLN A 29 3.81 11.85 3.31
CA GLN A 29 2.57 11.69 4.09
C GLN A 29 1.31 11.80 3.22
N VAL A 30 1.37 12.61 2.16
CA VAL A 30 0.29 12.74 1.16
C VAL A 30 0.20 11.48 0.32
N LEU A 31 1.35 10.93 -0.12
CA LEU A 31 1.43 9.63 -0.81
C LEU A 31 0.83 8.50 0.01
N LEU A 32 1.21 8.42 1.28
CA LEU A 32 0.69 7.42 2.20
C LEU A 32 -0.84 7.54 2.38
N THR A 33 -1.34 8.77 2.53
CA THR A 33 -2.79 9.04 2.62
C THR A 33 -3.52 8.64 1.34
N GLN A 34 -2.92 8.88 0.18
CA GLN A 34 -3.47 8.48 -1.11
C GLN A 34 -3.48 6.96 -1.30
N PHE A 35 -2.41 6.27 -0.90
CA PHE A 35 -2.34 4.81 -0.90
C PHE A 35 -3.48 4.20 -0.08
N TYR A 36 -3.68 4.65 1.17
CA TYR A 36 -4.79 4.18 2.01
C TYR A 36 -6.18 4.41 1.40
N ARG A 37 -6.38 5.49 0.65
CA ARG A 37 -7.68 5.75 -0.01
C ARG A 37 -7.99 4.75 -1.12
N CYS A 38 -6.97 4.15 -1.74
CA CYS A 38 -7.12 3.21 -2.84
C CYS A 38 -7.30 1.75 -2.38
N LEU A 39 -6.96 1.44 -1.13
CA LEU A 39 -7.20 0.13 -0.53
C LEU A 39 -8.67 -0.08 -0.17
N ASP A 40 -9.15 -1.32 -0.29
CA ASP A 40 -10.45 -1.73 0.21
C ASP A 40 -10.53 -1.62 1.74
N LYS A 41 -11.75 -1.73 2.29
CA LYS A 41 -12.01 -1.51 3.72
C LYS A 41 -11.29 -2.53 4.63
N THR A 42 -11.11 -3.76 4.17
CA THR A 42 -10.52 -4.84 4.98
C THR A 42 -9.01 -4.66 5.03
N THR A 43 -8.37 -4.54 3.88
CA THR A 43 -6.91 -4.30 3.76
C THR A 43 -6.48 -3.03 4.48
N ARG A 44 -7.28 -1.95 4.37
CA ARG A 44 -7.00 -0.71 5.08
C ARG A 44 -7.01 -0.86 6.61
N LYS A 45 -7.89 -1.71 7.16
CA LYS A 45 -7.93 -1.97 8.61
C LYS A 45 -6.71 -2.77 9.06
N LEU A 46 -6.31 -3.78 8.28
CA LEU A 46 -5.17 -4.64 8.58
C LEU A 46 -3.85 -3.87 8.55
N VAL A 47 -3.61 -3.05 7.51
CA VAL A 47 -2.39 -2.23 7.43
C VAL A 47 -2.30 -1.25 8.62
N ARG A 48 -3.44 -0.72 9.10
CA ARG A 48 -3.50 0.23 10.22
C ARG A 48 -3.37 -0.39 11.62
N GLN A 49 -3.54 -1.70 11.79
CA GLN A 49 -3.69 -2.31 13.13
C GLN A 49 -2.39 -2.44 13.93
N GLU A 50 -1.22 -2.49 13.30
CA GLU A 50 0.00 -2.97 13.98
C GLU A 50 1.19 -2.07 13.69
N LEU A 51 1.23 -0.88 14.31
CA LEU A 51 2.06 0.29 13.94
C LEU A 51 1.59 0.94 12.64
N MET A 52 1.18 2.22 12.69
CA MET A 52 0.90 2.99 11.47
C MET A 52 2.20 3.10 10.65
N PRO A 53 2.25 2.52 9.44
CA PRO A 53 3.32 2.81 8.50
C PRO A 53 3.51 4.31 8.40
N LYS A 54 4.73 4.79 8.60
CA LYS A 54 5.11 6.22 8.44
C LYS A 54 5.52 6.52 7.01
N THR A 55 5.81 5.47 6.22
CA THR A 55 6.23 5.58 4.83
C THR A 55 5.44 4.65 3.91
N LEU A 56 5.43 4.95 2.61
CA LEU A 56 4.78 4.13 1.59
C LEU A 56 5.43 2.73 1.50
N GLU A 57 6.74 2.63 1.72
CA GLU A 57 7.47 1.37 1.65
C GLU A 57 7.08 0.42 2.78
N GLU A 58 6.98 0.92 4.01
CA GLU A 58 6.44 0.14 5.13
C GLU A 58 5.00 -0.33 4.87
N ALA A 59 4.17 0.50 4.23
CA ALA A 59 2.80 0.14 3.89
C ALA A 59 2.72 -0.93 2.79
N VAL A 60 3.64 -0.91 1.83
CA VAL A 60 3.77 -1.93 0.77
C VAL A 60 4.24 -3.25 1.36
N ASN A 61 5.33 -3.24 2.13
CA ASN A 61 5.88 -4.45 2.75
C ASN A 61 4.84 -5.16 3.61
N LYS A 62 4.11 -4.40 4.43
CA LYS A 62 3.03 -4.94 5.25
C LYS A 62 1.85 -5.46 4.43
N GLY A 63 1.48 -4.77 3.36
CA GLY A 63 0.46 -5.25 2.43
C GLY A 63 0.84 -6.61 1.85
N THR A 64 2.10 -6.78 1.46
CA THR A 64 2.65 -8.06 1.00
C THR A 64 2.64 -9.12 2.09
N GLU A 65 3.09 -8.83 3.31
CA GLU A 65 3.05 -9.78 4.44
C GLU A 65 1.64 -10.28 4.79
N ILE A 66 0.62 -9.45 4.59
CA ILE A 66 -0.79 -9.80 4.85
C ILE A 66 -1.37 -10.65 3.72
N ASP A 67 -0.98 -10.38 2.48
CA ASP A 67 -1.52 -11.02 1.27
C ASP A 67 -0.79 -12.32 0.94
N ASP A 68 0.47 -12.44 1.35
CA ASP A 68 1.16 -13.73 1.34
C ASP A 68 0.48 -14.66 2.35
N PRO A 69 -0.02 -15.83 1.92
CA PRO A 69 -0.39 -16.87 2.86
C PRO A 69 0.91 -17.30 3.53
N ILE A 70 1.14 -16.83 4.77
CA ILE A 70 2.16 -17.43 5.63
C ILE A 70 1.93 -18.94 5.52
N ASP A 71 2.95 -19.61 4.98
CA ASP A 71 3.03 -21.03 4.72
C ASP A 71 2.77 -21.74 6.06
N ASN A 72 1.50 -21.95 6.39
CA ASN A 72 1.11 -22.74 7.55
C ASN A 72 1.17 -24.19 7.07
N VAL A 73 2.40 -24.66 6.86
CA VAL A 73 2.70 -26.07 6.64
C VAL A 73 2.39 -26.77 7.95
N VAL A 74 1.20 -27.39 8.00
CA VAL A 74 0.72 -28.31 9.03
C VAL A 74 1.61 -29.56 9.08
#